data_AF-A0A935MMP7-F1
#
_entry.id   AF-A0A935MMP7-F1
#
_cell.length_a   1.000
_cell.length_b   1.000
_cell.length_c   1.000
_cell.angle_alpha   90.00
_cell.angle_beta   90.00
_cell.angle_gamma   90.00
#
_symmetry.space_group_name_H-M   'P 1'
#
loop_
_entity.id
_entity.type
_entity.pdbx_description
1 polymer ?
#
loop_
_entity_poly.entity_id
_entity_poly.type
_entity_poly.pdbx_seq_one_letter_code
_entity_poly.pdbx_strand_id
1 'polypeptide(L)'
;MNNQKLLRIFGGLIILVLAFVLTKSIFFNNAPLSIEAEPTGPQVIAQNPIEGQRLTLEPSIQFTFDRDMDTAATEKAFSLLSDGEPVSGQLTWIDARTFSFFP
;
A
#
# COMPACT_ATOMS: atom_id res chain seq x y z
N MET A 1 -50.82 52.06 8.09
CA MET A 1 -49.44 51.63 7.72
C MET A 1 -49.49 51.10 6.28
N ASN A 2 -48.70 51.67 5.37
CA ASN A 2 -48.93 51.63 3.91
C ASN A 2 -48.47 50.30 3.27
N ASN A 3 -49.41 49.57 2.68
CA ASN A 3 -49.31 48.25 2.03
C ASN A 3 -48.32 48.19 0.85
N GLN A 4 -47.90 49.34 0.31
CA GLN A 4 -46.82 49.41 -0.68
C GLN A 4 -45.41 49.24 -0.10
N LYS A 5 -45.20 49.55 1.19
CA LYS A 5 -43.91 49.31 1.87
C LYS A 5 -43.70 47.81 2.13
N LEU A 6 -44.78 47.05 2.33
CA LEU A 6 -44.75 45.62 2.61
C LEU A 6 -44.31 44.81 1.38
N LEU A 7 -44.85 45.13 0.18
CA LEU A 7 -44.54 44.44 -1.08
C LEU A 7 -43.06 44.59 -1.51
N ARG A 8 -42.43 45.74 -1.22
CA ARG A 8 -41.03 46.02 -1.56
C ARG A 8 -40.03 45.21 -0.72
N ILE A 9 -40.37 44.91 0.53
CA ILE A 9 -39.49 44.19 1.46
C ILE A 9 -39.49 42.68 1.13
N PHE A 10 -40.67 42.10 0.84
CA PHE A 10 -40.77 40.68 0.48
C PHE A 10 -40.13 40.36 -0.88
N GLY A 11 -40.23 41.25 -1.87
CA GLY A 11 -39.59 41.07 -3.18
C GLY A 11 -38.05 41.09 -3.11
N GLY A 12 -37.48 41.96 -2.26
CA GLY A 12 -36.03 41.98 -2.03
C GLY A 12 -35.51 40.75 -1.30
N LEU A 13 -36.29 40.22 -0.35
CA LEU A 13 -35.91 39.04 0.44
C LEU A 13 -35.88 37.75 -0.41
N ILE A 14 -36.84 37.58 -1.33
CA ILE A 14 -36.92 36.42 -2.23
C ILE A 14 -35.72 36.39 -3.20
N ILE A 15 -35.32 37.54 -3.74
CA ILE A 15 -34.15 37.65 -4.62
C ILE A 15 -32.85 37.34 -3.87
N LEU A 16 -32.74 37.74 -2.60
CA LEU A 16 -31.58 37.48 -1.77
C LEU A 16 -31.44 35.99 -1.42
N VAL A 17 -32.56 35.31 -1.15
CA VAL A 17 -32.59 33.86 -0.92
C VAL A 17 -32.24 33.09 -2.20
N LEU A 18 -32.76 33.50 -3.36
CA LEU A 18 -32.41 32.90 -4.66
C LEU A 18 -30.93 33.10 -5.03
N ALA A 19 -30.37 34.29 -4.76
CA ALA A 19 -28.95 34.55 -4.98
C ALA A 19 -28.03 33.73 -4.06
N PHE A 20 -28.47 33.45 -2.82
CA PHE A 20 -27.71 32.65 -1.86
C PHE A 20 -27.73 31.15 -2.18
N VAL A 21 -28.79 30.65 -2.84
CA VAL A 21 -28.87 29.25 -3.29
C VAL A 21 -27.96 29.00 -4.50
N LEU A 22 -27.78 29.98 -5.39
CA LEU A 22 -26.95 29.84 -6.59
C LEU A 22 -25.44 29.84 -6.30
N THR A 23 -24.97 30.50 -5.23
CA THR A 23 -23.52 30.56 -4.92
C THR A 23 -22.95 29.28 -4.34
N LYS A 24 -23.78 28.35 -3.82
CA LYS A 24 -23.29 27.07 -3.27
C LYS A 24 -23.06 25.99 -4.33
N SER A 25 -23.59 26.15 -5.54
CA SER A 25 -23.64 25.06 -6.53
C SER A 25 -22.55 25.09 -7.62
N ILE A 26 -21.65 26.09 -7.64
CA ILE A 26 -20.66 26.25 -8.71
C ILE A 26 -19.23 25.85 -8.29
N PHE A 27 -19.04 25.38 -7.05
CA PHE A 27 -17.77 24.78 -6.66
C PHE A 27 -17.71 23.33 -7.16
N PHE A 28 -17.38 23.17 -8.44
CA PHE A 28 -16.90 21.90 -8.97
C PHE A 28 -15.59 21.57 -8.24
N ASN A 29 -15.64 20.56 -7.37
CA ASN A 29 -14.45 20.02 -6.71
C ASN A 29 -13.56 19.38 -7.77
N ASN A 30 -12.58 20.13 -8.27
CA ASN A 30 -11.48 19.60 -9.07
C ASN A 30 -10.50 18.86 -8.14
N ALA A 31 -10.97 17.78 -7.50
CA ALA A 31 -10.10 16.91 -6.74
C ALA A 31 -9.05 16.34 -7.70
N PRO A 32 -7.74 16.52 -7.44
CA PRO A 32 -6.73 15.87 -8.25
C PRO A 32 -6.94 14.36 -8.16
N LEU A 33 -6.86 13.68 -9.30
CA LEU A 33 -6.84 12.22 -9.32
C LEU A 33 -5.61 11.77 -8.52
N SER A 34 -5.84 11.20 -7.34
CA SER A 34 -4.81 10.55 -6.54
C SER A 34 -4.68 9.11 -7.02
N ILE A 35 -3.58 8.78 -7.70
CA ILE A 35 -3.22 7.38 -7.94
C ILE A 35 -2.60 6.90 -6.63
N GLU A 36 -3.44 6.37 -5.74
CA GLU A 36 -2.98 5.72 -4.52
C GLU A 36 -2.44 4.34 -4.93
N ALA A 37 -1.11 4.24 -5.04
CA ALA A 37 -0.47 2.95 -5.25
C ALA A 37 -0.65 2.14 -3.97
N GLU A 38 -1.33 1.00 -4.05
CA GLU A 38 -1.43 0.06 -2.93
C GLU A 38 -0.01 -0.32 -2.47
N PRO A 39 0.27 -0.27 -1.16
CA PRO A 39 1.59 -0.62 -0.65
C PRO A 39 1.87 -2.10 -0.92
N THR A 40 2.74 -2.37 -1.89
CA THR A 40 3.24 -3.73 -2.15
C THR A 40 4.24 -4.12 -1.08
N GLY A 41 4.02 -5.28 -0.44
CA GLY A 41 4.96 -5.88 0.50
C GLY A 41 6.30 -6.26 -0.14
N PRO A 42 7.31 -6.63 0.66
CA PRO A 42 8.63 -7.04 0.15
C PRO A 42 8.51 -8.20 -0.84
N GLN A 43 9.35 -8.17 -1.88
CA GLN A 43 9.37 -9.20 -2.92
C GLN A 43 10.74 -9.88 -2.97
N VAL A 44 10.76 -11.20 -3.15
CA VAL A 44 12.00 -11.92 -3.47
C VAL A 44 12.33 -11.64 -4.94
N ILE A 45 13.48 -11.01 -5.19
CA ILE A 45 13.92 -10.62 -6.53
C ILE A 45 15.04 -11.52 -7.07
N ALA A 46 15.71 -12.28 -6.19
CA ALA A 46 16.68 -13.29 -6.58
C ALA A 46 16.69 -14.45 -5.59
N GLN A 47 16.92 -15.64 -6.13
CA GLN A 47 17.16 -16.86 -5.37
C GLN A 47 18.36 -17.59 -5.99
N ASN A 48 19.24 -18.12 -5.14
CA ASN A 48 20.31 -19.01 -5.55
C ASN A 48 20.37 -20.21 -4.60
N PRO A 49 20.34 -21.46 -5.06
CA PRO A 49 20.28 -21.88 -6.46
C PRO A 49 18.98 -21.47 -7.15
N ILE A 50 19.06 -21.35 -8.47
CA ILE A 50 17.87 -21.24 -9.31
C ILE A 50 17.12 -22.58 -9.33
N GLU A 51 15.83 -22.52 -9.66
CA GLU A 51 15.00 -23.72 -9.80
C GLU A 51 15.61 -24.73 -10.79
N GLY A 52 15.61 -26.01 -10.42
CA GLY A 52 16.12 -27.10 -11.26
C GLY A 52 17.65 -27.20 -11.35
N GLN A 53 18.40 -26.30 -10.71
CA GLN A 53 19.86 -26.39 -10.65
C GLN A 53 20.30 -27.61 -9.85
N ARG A 54 21.27 -28.37 -10.40
CA ARG A 54 21.92 -29.45 -9.66
C ARG A 54 22.92 -28.89 -8.65
N LEU A 55 22.84 -29.38 -7.43
CA LEU A 55 23.65 -28.92 -6.30
C LEU A 55 24.62 -30.00 -5.84
N THR A 56 25.69 -29.57 -5.19
CA THR A 56 26.51 -30.42 -4.32
C THR A 56 25.74 -30.79 -3.06
N LEU A 57 26.27 -31.71 -2.25
CA LEU A 57 25.56 -32.27 -1.08
C LEU A 57 25.26 -31.27 0.05
N GLU A 58 26.03 -30.18 0.16
CA GLU A 58 25.80 -29.12 1.15
C GLU A 58 25.56 -27.76 0.48
N PRO A 59 24.41 -27.53 -0.17
CA PRO A 59 24.12 -26.24 -0.77
C PRO A 59 23.42 -25.33 0.24
N SER A 60 23.88 -24.08 0.33
CA SER A 60 23.06 -23.02 0.92
C SER A 60 22.03 -22.53 -0.09
N ILE A 61 20.90 -22.06 0.42
CA ILE A 61 19.85 -21.41 -0.36
C ILE A 61 19.79 -19.95 0.04
N GLN A 62 20.14 -19.07 -0.87
CA GLN A 62 20.15 -17.63 -0.72
C GLN A 62 18.89 -17.01 -1.31
N PHE A 63 18.31 -16.05 -0.58
CA PHE A 63 17.16 -15.26 -1.00
C PHE A 63 17.48 -13.78 -0.84
N THR A 64 17.23 -12.99 -1.87
CA THR A 64 17.42 -11.52 -1.86
C THR A 64 16.09 -10.82 -2.09
N PHE A 65 15.75 -9.89 -1.21
CA PHE A 65 14.55 -9.06 -1.28
C PHE A 65 14.78 -7.75 -2.02
N ASP A 66 13.70 -7.14 -2.51
CA ASP A 66 13.69 -5.83 -3.18
C ASP A 66 14.02 -4.64 -2.26
N ARG A 67 14.00 -4.85 -0.94
CA ARG A 67 14.25 -3.85 0.10
C ARG A 67 14.82 -4.48 1.37
N ASP A 68 15.26 -3.63 2.29
CA ASP A 68 15.72 -4.05 3.63
C ASP A 68 14.56 -4.68 4.41
N MET A 69 14.86 -5.78 5.08
CA MET A 69 13.88 -6.58 5.82
C MET A 69 13.99 -6.36 7.34
N ASP A 70 12.88 -6.54 8.03
CA ASP A 70 12.92 -6.88 9.46
C ASP A 70 13.42 -8.33 9.56
N THR A 71 14.66 -8.48 10.03
CA THR A 71 15.34 -9.78 10.04
C THR A 71 14.64 -10.79 10.94
N ALA A 72 14.21 -10.37 12.13
CA ALA A 72 13.54 -11.24 13.11
C ALA A 72 12.15 -11.67 12.63
N ALA A 73 11.38 -10.75 12.04
CA ALA A 73 10.06 -11.07 11.49
C ALA A 73 10.18 -12.02 10.29
N THR A 74 11.18 -11.82 9.45
CA THR A 74 11.43 -12.65 8.25
C THR A 74 11.88 -14.05 8.63
N GLU A 75 12.80 -14.18 9.58
CA GLU A 75 13.26 -15.48 10.10
C GLU A 75 12.10 -16.30 10.67
N LYS A 76 11.21 -15.66 11.44
CA LYS A 76 10.03 -16.31 12.02
C LYS A 76 9.02 -16.75 10.95
N ALA A 77 8.96 -16.03 9.82
CA ALA A 77 8.04 -16.32 8.73
C ALA A 77 8.58 -17.35 7.73
N PHE A 78 9.90 -17.57 7.69
CA PHE A 78 10.53 -18.49 6.74
C PHE A 78 10.31 -19.96 7.13
N SER A 79 9.94 -20.77 6.14
CA SER A 79 9.95 -22.23 6.25
C SER A 79 10.36 -22.84 4.91
N LEU A 80 11.21 -23.88 4.98
CA LEU A 80 11.51 -24.73 3.84
C LEU A 80 10.81 -26.07 4.04
N LEU A 81 10.08 -26.54 3.04
CA LEU A 81 9.34 -27.80 3.11
C LEU A 81 9.92 -28.83 2.13
N SER A 82 10.04 -30.07 2.55
CA SER A 82 10.31 -31.24 1.71
C SER A 82 9.20 -32.24 1.92
N ASP A 83 8.49 -32.63 0.85
CA ASP A 83 7.35 -33.55 0.92
C ASP A 83 6.27 -33.15 1.94
N GLY A 84 6.12 -31.83 2.18
CA GLY A 84 5.17 -31.26 3.14
C GLY A 84 5.68 -31.10 4.56
N GLU A 85 6.88 -31.62 4.87
CA GLU A 85 7.48 -31.54 6.21
C GLU A 85 8.53 -30.43 6.31
N PRO A 86 8.62 -29.71 7.44
CA PRO A 86 9.65 -28.70 7.66
C PRO A 86 11.06 -29.28 7.63
N VAL A 87 11.93 -28.65 6.84
CA VAL A 87 13.36 -28.91 6.81
C VAL A 87 14.03 -28.08 7.89
N SER A 88 14.71 -28.75 8.82
CA SER A 88 15.53 -28.07 9.83
C SER A 88 16.71 -27.39 9.17
N GLY A 89 17.25 -26.34 9.79
CA GLY A 89 18.46 -25.69 9.28
C GLY A 89 18.80 -24.41 10.02
N GLN A 90 19.85 -23.74 9.55
CA GLN A 90 20.31 -22.47 10.07
C GLN A 90 20.10 -21.36 9.04
N LEU A 91 19.59 -20.22 9.49
CA LEU A 91 19.47 -19.00 8.69
C LEU A 91 20.56 -18.01 9.11
N THR A 92 21.22 -17.37 8.15
CA THR A 92 22.21 -16.32 8.39
C THR A 92 22.04 -15.17 7.40
N TRP A 93 21.97 -13.95 7.89
CA TRP A 93 21.92 -12.74 7.06
C TRP A 93 23.31 -12.38 6.55
N ILE A 94 23.40 -12.12 5.25
CA ILE A 94 24.61 -11.58 4.58
C ILE A 94 24.60 -10.05 4.67
N ASP A 95 23.43 -9.45 4.44
CA ASP A 95 23.16 -8.02 4.54
C ASP A 95 21.69 -7.80 4.96
N ALA A 96 21.18 -6.55 4.94
CA ALA A 96 19.79 -6.27 5.36
C ALA A 96 18.70 -6.82 4.40
N ARG A 97 19.09 -7.29 3.22
CA ARG A 97 18.19 -7.73 2.12
C ARG A 97 18.36 -9.19 1.77
N THR A 98 19.45 -9.81 2.19
CA THR A 98 19.85 -11.15 1.74
C THR A 98 20.16 -12.05 2.91
N PHE A 99 19.51 -13.22 2.96
CA PHE A 99 19.89 -14.29 3.88
C PHE A 99 20.24 -15.58 3.14
N SER A 100 21.05 -16.42 3.77
CA SER A 100 21.34 -17.80 3.41
C SER A 100 20.67 -18.76 4.40
N PHE A 101 20.06 -19.82 3.89
CA PHE A 101 19.59 -20.96 4.65
C PHE A 101 20.46 -22.17 4.40
N PHE A 102 20.82 -22.89 5.46
CA PHE A 102 21.64 -24.09 5.46
C PHE A 102 20.80 -25.24 6.04
N PRO A 103 20.21 -26.10 5.19
CA PRO A 103 19.47 -27.29 5.61
C PRO A 103 20.31 -28.29 6.41
#